data_AF-A0A8K0IH66-F1
#
_entry.id   AF-A0A8K0IH66-F1
#
_cell.length_a   1.000
_cell.length_b   1.000
_cell.length_c   1.000
_cell.angle_alpha   90.00
_cell.angle_beta   90.00
_cell.angle_gamma   90.00
#
_symmetry.space_group_name_H-M   'P 1'
#
loop_
_entity.id
_entity.type
_entity.pdbx_description
1 polymer ?
#
loop_
_entity_poly.entity_id
_entity_poly.type
_entity_poly.pdbx_seq_one_letter_code
_entity_poly.pdbx_strand_id
1 'polypeptide(L)'
;MEAVMVAEAVKDPTAAAGVVAPGKKNRIQVSTHKKPLYFYVNLAKRYMQQHNEIELSALGMAIGTVVTVAEILKNNGLATEKKILTSTVGTKDDTKGRLVRKAKIEILLGKTENSNDAAITTMVDESKAANEDTEEESKE
;
A
#
# COMPACT_ATOMS: atom_id res chain seq x y z
N MET A 1 -60.19 -22.12 5.89
CA MET A 1 -58.92 -22.84 6.15
C MET A 1 -58.33 -23.13 4.79
N GLU A 2 -57.58 -22.14 4.28
CA GLU A 2 -56.11 -22.16 4.18
C GLU A 2 -55.67 -23.05 3.01
N ALA A 3 -55.46 -22.48 1.82
CA ALA A 3 -54.28 -21.75 1.35
C ALA A 3 -53.19 -22.69 0.80
N VAL A 4 -53.00 -22.58 -0.50
CA VAL A 4 -52.03 -23.24 -1.38
C VAL A 4 -50.59 -22.91 -0.95
N MET A 5 -49.70 -23.91 -0.91
CA MET A 5 -48.26 -23.70 -1.09
C MET A 5 -47.66 -24.81 -1.96
N VAL A 6 -47.38 -24.45 -3.21
CA VAL A 6 -46.31 -25.03 -4.02
C VAL A 6 -45.09 -24.14 -3.77
N ALA A 7 -43.97 -24.72 -3.32
CA ALA A 7 -42.70 -24.01 -3.30
C ALA A 7 -41.57 -24.98 -3.67
N GLU A 8 -41.15 -24.81 -4.91
CA GLU A 8 -39.99 -25.36 -5.57
C GLU A 8 -38.70 -24.89 -4.87
N ALA A 9 -37.88 -25.82 -4.37
CA ALA A 9 -36.57 -25.51 -3.81
C ALA A 9 -35.52 -25.43 -4.93
N VAL A 10 -35.47 -24.28 -5.60
CA VAL A 10 -34.39 -23.91 -6.52
C VAL A 10 -33.14 -23.55 -5.72
N LYS A 11 -32.18 -24.47 -5.77
CA LYS A 11 -30.72 -24.27 -5.93
C LYS A 11 -30.21 -22.81 -5.83
N ASP A 12 -29.62 -22.49 -4.69
CA ASP A 12 -28.67 -21.37 -4.54
C ASP A 12 -27.22 -21.89 -4.54
N PRO A 13 -26.42 -21.66 -5.60
CA PRO A 13 -24.99 -21.84 -5.58
C PRO A 13 -24.33 -20.47 -5.48
N THR A 14 -23.86 -20.03 -4.30
CA THR A 14 -22.70 -19.12 -4.23
C THR A 14 -22.12 -19.06 -2.82
N ALA A 15 -21.49 -20.16 -2.42
CA ALA A 15 -20.35 -20.08 -1.51
C ALA A 15 -19.13 -19.62 -2.33
N ALA A 16 -19.12 -18.36 -2.75
CA ALA A 16 -17.90 -17.73 -3.26
C ALA A 16 -17.03 -17.35 -2.06
N ALA A 17 -16.26 -18.34 -1.63
CA ALA A 17 -15.10 -18.20 -0.77
C ALA A 17 -14.33 -16.93 -1.14
N GLY A 18 -13.93 -16.17 -0.12
CA GLY A 18 -12.99 -15.06 -0.27
C GLY A 18 -11.70 -15.55 -0.91
N VAL A 19 -11.61 -15.40 -2.23
CA VAL A 19 -10.37 -15.57 -2.96
C VAL A 19 -9.50 -14.37 -2.61
N VAL A 20 -8.76 -14.49 -1.50
CA VAL A 20 -7.52 -13.75 -1.38
C VAL A 20 -6.62 -14.34 -2.45
N ALA A 21 -6.73 -13.80 -3.67
CA ALA A 21 -5.90 -14.22 -4.78
C ALA A 21 -4.43 -14.23 -4.32
N PRO A 22 -3.63 -15.25 -4.73
CA PRO A 22 -2.24 -15.39 -4.32
C PRO A 22 -1.57 -14.03 -4.46
N GLY A 23 -1.11 -13.51 -3.32
CA GLY A 23 -0.80 -12.10 -3.15
C GLY A 23 0.05 -11.61 -4.31
N LYS A 24 -0.49 -10.73 -5.14
CA LYS A 24 0.31 -10.07 -6.15
C LYS A 24 1.47 -9.41 -5.41
N LYS A 25 2.72 -9.68 -5.83
CA LYS A 25 3.94 -9.25 -5.13
C LYS A 25 4.05 -7.73 -4.98
N ASN A 26 3.19 -6.98 -5.68
CA ASN A 26 3.09 -5.54 -5.70
C ASN A 26 1.96 -4.95 -4.83
N ARG A 27 1.35 -5.72 -3.92
CA ARG A 27 0.30 -5.21 -3.01
C ARG A 27 0.85 -4.89 -1.63
N ILE A 28 0.58 -3.67 -1.15
CA ILE A 28 0.91 -3.19 0.18
C ILE A 28 -0.39 -3.06 0.97
N GLN A 29 -0.47 -3.78 2.09
CA GLN A 29 -1.57 -3.64 3.03
C GLN A 29 -1.14 -2.77 4.20
N VAL A 30 -1.81 -1.65 4.36
CA VAL A 30 -1.57 -0.68 5.42
C VAL A 30 -2.48 -0.98 6.61
N SER A 31 -1.89 -0.99 7.80
CA SER A 31 -2.59 -1.17 9.07
C SER A 31 -2.32 0.02 9.98
N THR A 32 -3.25 0.28 10.91
CA THR A 32 -3.25 1.51 11.71
C THR A 32 -2.15 1.54 12.77
N HIS A 33 -1.73 0.37 13.29
CA HIS A 33 -0.85 0.31 14.45
C HIS A 33 0.23 -0.74 14.25
N LYS A 34 1.49 -0.27 14.27
CA LYS A 34 2.79 -0.97 14.40
C LYS A 34 3.88 -0.39 13.50
N LYS A 35 3.53 0.38 12.46
CA LYS A 35 4.49 0.92 11.49
C LYS A 35 4.32 2.44 11.35
N PRO A 36 5.41 3.22 11.33
CA PRO A 36 5.34 4.66 11.08
C PRO A 36 4.90 4.93 9.63
N LEU A 37 4.39 6.13 9.35
CA LEU A 37 3.92 6.53 8.01
C LEU A 37 4.97 6.26 6.92
N TYR A 38 6.21 6.71 7.15
CA TYR A 38 7.31 6.58 6.19
C TYR A 38 7.75 5.14 5.90
N PHE A 39 7.39 4.18 6.77
CA PHE A 39 7.62 2.77 6.45
C PHE A 39 6.90 2.37 5.16
N TYR A 40 5.64 2.79 5.00
CA TYR A 40 4.84 2.47 3.82
C TYR A 40 5.27 3.27 2.59
N VAL A 41 5.73 4.52 2.78
CA VAL A 41 6.31 5.32 1.69
C VAL A 41 7.58 4.66 1.14
N ASN A 42 8.50 4.25 2.01
CA ASN A 42 9.76 3.62 1.60
C ASN A 42 9.52 2.23 0.98
N LEU A 43 8.58 1.46 1.54
CA LEU A 43 8.17 0.19 0.96
C LEU A 43 7.57 0.37 -0.44
N ALA A 44 6.71 1.38 -0.63
CA ALA A 44 6.13 1.70 -1.92
C ALA A 44 7.21 2.10 -2.94
N LYS A 45 8.16 2.97 -2.56
CA LYS A 45 9.30 3.31 -3.43
C LYS A 45 10.07 2.06 -3.89
N ARG A 46 10.37 1.13 -2.97
CA ARG A 46 11.04 -0.13 -3.30
C ARG A 46 10.21 -1.00 -4.24
N TYR A 47 8.90 -1.10 -4.03
CA TYR A 47 8.02 -1.88 -4.90
C TYR A 47 7.88 -1.25 -6.30
N MET A 48 7.89 0.08 -6.40
CA MET A 48 7.89 0.80 -7.68
C MET A 48 9.20 0.65 -8.46
N GLN A 49 10.32 0.34 -7.80
CA GLN A 49 11.55 -0.03 -8.48
C GLN A 49 11.47 -1.42 -9.13
N GLN A 50 10.74 -2.36 -8.50
CA GLN A 50 10.62 -3.75 -8.95
C GLN A 50 9.43 -3.99 -9.88
N HIS A 51 8.41 -3.15 -9.78
CA HIS A 51 7.13 -3.30 -10.49
C HIS A 51 6.68 -1.96 -11.06
N ASN A 52 6.11 -1.97 -12.26
CA ASN A 52 5.58 -0.76 -12.90
C ASN A 52 4.30 -0.25 -12.23
N GLU A 53 3.63 -1.09 -11.45
CA GLU A 53 2.39 -0.76 -10.74
C GLU A 53 2.42 -1.32 -9.33
N ILE A 54 1.87 -0.57 -8.38
CA ILE A 54 1.71 -0.99 -6.99
C ILE A 54 0.26 -0.79 -6.54
N GLU A 55 -0.22 -1.65 -5.66
CA GLU A 55 -1.56 -1.60 -5.09
C GLU A 55 -1.47 -1.29 -3.59
N LEU A 56 -2.03 -0.15 -3.16
CA LEU A 56 -2.14 0.23 -1.75
C LEU A 56 -3.54 -0.12 -1.24
N SER A 57 -3.64 -0.86 -0.14
CA SER A 57 -4.93 -1.26 0.44
C SER A 57 -4.98 -1.00 1.94
N ALA A 58 -6.15 -0.60 2.44
CA ALA A 58 -6.39 -0.41 3.87
C ALA A 58 -7.85 -0.66 4.26
N LEU A 59 -8.06 -0.88 5.56
CA LEU A 59 -9.36 -1.05 6.19
C LEU A 59 -9.58 -0.04 7.32
N GLY A 60 -10.78 0.55 7.38
CA GLY A 60 -11.20 1.42 8.48
C GLY A 60 -10.24 2.58 8.74
N MET A 61 -9.75 2.71 9.98
CA MET A 61 -8.90 3.84 10.39
C MET A 61 -7.59 3.96 9.58
N ALA A 62 -7.09 2.87 9.00
CA ALA A 62 -5.87 2.89 8.19
C ALA A 62 -6.05 3.57 6.82
N ILE A 63 -7.28 3.89 6.40
CA ILE A 63 -7.57 4.52 5.11
C ILE A 63 -6.85 5.87 4.98
N GLY A 64 -6.82 6.69 6.04
CA GLY A 64 -6.13 7.99 6.02
C GLY A 64 -4.63 7.86 5.71
N THR A 65 -3.98 6.82 6.26
CA THR A 65 -2.57 6.53 5.98
C THR A 65 -2.34 6.18 4.51
N VAL A 66 -3.22 5.39 3.88
CA VAL A 66 -3.10 5.05 2.45
C VAL A 66 -3.24 6.28 1.56
N VAL A 67 -4.22 7.15 1.86
CA VAL A 67 -4.42 8.40 1.13
C VAL A 67 -3.17 9.28 1.22
N THR A 68 -2.64 9.45 2.44
CA THR A 68 -1.43 10.23 2.69
C THR A 68 -0.21 9.66 1.94
N VAL A 69 -0.01 8.34 1.96
CA VAL A 69 1.10 7.70 1.23
C VAL A 69 0.97 7.90 -0.28
N ALA A 70 -0.23 7.71 -0.83
CA ALA A 70 -0.47 7.95 -2.26
C ALA A 70 -0.18 9.41 -2.62
N GLU A 71 -0.64 10.35 -1.81
CA GLU A 71 -0.41 11.79 -2.01
C GLU A 71 1.08 12.15 -1.97
N ILE A 72 1.84 11.64 -1.00
CA ILE A 72 3.30 11.83 -0.93
C ILE A 72 3.99 11.31 -2.21
N LEU A 73 3.60 10.15 -2.71
CA LEU A 73 4.23 9.57 -3.91
C LEU A 73 3.91 10.37 -5.17
N LYS A 74 2.68 10.89 -5.30
CA LYS A 74 2.27 11.74 -6.42
C LYS A 74 2.93 13.11 -6.38
N ASN A 75 2.95 13.76 -5.21
CA ASN A 75 3.54 15.09 -5.04
C ASN A 75 5.05 15.09 -5.29
N ASN A 76 5.73 13.97 -4.99
CA ASN A 76 7.14 13.77 -5.33
C ASN A 76 7.39 13.38 -6.80
N GLY A 77 6.35 13.32 -7.64
CA GLY A 77 6.46 12.96 -9.05
C GLY A 77 6.86 11.51 -9.32
N LEU A 78 6.73 10.62 -8.32
CA LEU A 78 7.13 9.20 -8.43
C LEU A 78 6.00 8.30 -8.96
N ALA A 79 4.75 8.70 -8.75
CA ALA A 79 3.58 7.89 -9.05
C ALA A 79 2.46 8.68 -9.74
N THR A 80 1.68 8.01 -10.56
CA THR A 80 0.37 8.47 -11.05
C THR A 80 -0.73 7.53 -10.59
N GLU A 81 -1.89 8.05 -10.20
CA GLU A 81 -3.04 7.20 -9.90
C GLU A 81 -3.62 6.59 -11.18
N LYS A 82 -3.84 5.27 -11.15
CA LYS A 82 -4.54 4.55 -12.23
C LYS A 82 -5.97 4.24 -11.84
N LYS A 83 -6.20 3.88 -10.57
CA LYS A 83 -7.52 3.50 -10.06
C LYS A 83 -7.62 3.76 -8.58
N ILE A 84 -8.76 4.28 -8.13
CA ILE A 84 -9.13 4.42 -6.73
C ILE A 84 -10.47 3.71 -6.54
N LEU A 85 -10.51 2.71 -5.67
CA LEU A 85 -11.72 1.97 -5.35
C LEU A 85 -11.97 2.00 -3.84
N THR A 86 -13.19 2.34 -3.46
CA THR A 86 -13.67 2.19 -2.08
C THR A 86 -14.81 1.19 -2.05
N SER A 87 -14.78 0.26 -1.11
CA SER A 87 -15.81 -0.74 -0.91
C SER A 87 -16.07 -0.95 0.57
N THR A 88 -17.09 -1.75 0.89
CA THR A 88 -17.35 -2.19 2.26
C THR A 88 -17.19 -3.70 2.31
N VAL A 89 -16.37 -4.20 3.24
CA VAL A 89 -16.16 -5.64 3.45
C VAL A 89 -16.73 -6.07 4.79
N GLY A 90 -17.41 -7.21 4.80
CA GLY A 90 -17.87 -7.86 6.04
C GLY A 90 -16.72 -8.62 6.69
N THR A 91 -16.35 -8.24 7.90
CA THR A 91 -15.40 -8.99 8.73
C THR A 91 -16.11 -9.58 9.93
N LYS A 92 -15.82 -10.85 10.24
CA LYS A 92 -16.28 -11.47 11.48
C LYS A 92 -15.48 -10.88 12.64
N ASP A 93 -16.17 -10.30 13.61
CA ASP A 93 -15.54 -9.82 14.85
C ASP A 93 -15.68 -10.92 15.91
N ASP A 94 -14.61 -11.68 16.13
CA ASP A 94 -14.59 -12.81 17.08
C ASP A 94 -14.80 -12.36 18.53
N THR A 95 -14.54 -11.07 18.85
CA THR A 95 -14.76 -10.54 20.21
C THR A 95 -16.22 -10.22 20.51
N LYS A 96 -17.02 -9.93 19.47
CA LYS A 96 -18.42 -9.50 19.61
C LYS A 96 -19.43 -10.48 19.01
N GLY A 97 -18.96 -11.56 18.38
CA GLY A 97 -19.80 -12.58 17.73
C GLY A 97 -20.63 -12.04 16.56
N ARG A 98 -20.37 -10.80 16.10
CA ARG A 98 -21.18 -10.09 15.10
C ARG A 98 -20.37 -9.84 13.83
N LEU A 99 -21.06 -9.88 12.68
CA LEU A 99 -20.53 -9.38 11.42
C LEU A 99 -20.44 -7.85 11.46
N VAL A 100 -19.22 -7.33 11.34
CA VAL A 100 -18.95 -5.88 11.29
C VAL A 100 -18.55 -5.52 9.86
N ARG A 101 -19.21 -4.50 9.31
CA ARG A 101 -18.85 -3.92 8.01
C ARG A 101 -17.74 -2.89 8.20
N LYS A 102 -16.62 -3.06 7.48
CA LYS A 102 -15.51 -2.12 7.47
C LYS A 102 -15.35 -1.52 6.07
N ALA A 103 -15.12 -0.22 6.00
CA ALA A 103 -14.69 0.41 4.77
C ALA A 103 -13.32 -0.14 4.35
N LYS A 104 -13.15 -0.34 3.04
CA LYS A 104 -11.91 -0.77 2.39
C LYS A 104 -11.58 0.21 1.28
N ILE A 105 -10.31 0.56 1.17
CA ILE A 105 -9.77 1.32 0.04
C ILE A 105 -8.72 0.49 -0.69
N GLU A 106 -8.68 0.62 -2.01
CA GLU A 106 -7.68 0.04 -2.91
C GLU A 106 -7.27 1.11 -3.93
N ILE A 107 -5.99 1.49 -3.95
CA ILE A 107 -5.42 2.47 -4.87
C ILE A 107 -4.36 1.77 -5.72
N LEU A 108 -4.54 1.78 -7.03
CA LEU A 108 -3.54 1.35 -7.99
C LEU A 108 -2.74 2.57 -8.44
N LEU A 109 -1.43 2.53 -8.19
CA LEU A 109 -0.48 3.57 -8.63
C LEU A 109 0.42 3.00 -9.72
N GLY A 110 0.64 3.78 -10.78
CA GLY A 110 1.63 3.52 -11.82
C GLY A 110 2.92 4.30 -11.57
N LYS A 111 4.06 3.71 -11.91
CA LYS A 111 5.36 4.39 -11.93
C LYS A 111 5.39 5.46 -13.01
N THR A 112 5.88 6.64 -12.68
CA THR A 112 6.17 7.71 -13.64
C THR A 112 7.52 7.51 -14.31
N GLU A 113 7.65 7.98 -15.54
CA GLU A 113 8.90 7.98 -16.31
C GLU A 113 10.07 8.71 -15.61
N ASN A 114 9.79 9.68 -14.72
CA ASN A 114 10.79 10.41 -13.92
C ASN A 114 11.39 9.61 -12.75
N SER A 115 10.92 8.40 -12.47
CA SER A 115 11.30 7.66 -11.25
C SER A 115 12.72 7.04 -11.28
N ASN A 116 13.42 7.09 -12.41
CA ASN A 116 14.75 6.46 -12.56
C ASN A 116 15.94 7.36 -12.18
N ASP A 117 15.74 8.67 -11.99
CA ASP A 117 16.87 9.61 -11.89
C ASP A 117 17.33 9.89 -10.44
N ALA A 118 16.45 9.72 -9.45
CA ALA A 118 16.77 10.03 -8.05
C ALA A 118 17.68 8.99 -7.36
N ALA A 119 17.90 7.82 -7.95
CA ALA A 119 18.77 6.79 -7.37
C ALA A 119 20.27 7.04 -7.62
N ILE A 120 20.61 7.95 -8.54
CA ILE A 120 22.00 8.22 -8.92
C ILE A 120 22.61 9.36 -8.08
N THR A 121 21.80 10.31 -7.60
CA THR A 121 22.29 11.45 -6.81
C THR A 121 22.72 11.09 -5.38
N THR A 122 22.16 10.06 -4.75
CA THR A 122 22.55 9.69 -3.38
C THR A 122 23.84 8.88 -3.28
N MET A 123 24.41 8.40 -4.40
CA MET A 123 25.68 7.65 -4.38
C MET A 123 26.91 8.55 -4.53
N VAL A 124 26.75 9.83 -4.89
CA VAL A 124 27.87 10.76 -5.12
C VAL A 124 28.17 11.68 -3.92
N ASP A 125 27.33 11.69 -2.89
CA ASP A 125 27.46 12.58 -1.71
C ASP A 125 27.96 11.85 -0.44
N GLU A 126 28.54 10.65 -0.55
CA GLU A 126 29.22 9.97 0.57
C GLU A 126 30.69 9.64 0.27
N SER A 127 31.24 10.09 -0.87
CA SER A 127 32.63 9.77 -1.28
C SER A 127 33.53 10.99 -1.48
N LYS A 128 33.14 12.18 -1.00
CA LYS A 128 33.97 13.40 -1.06
C LYS A 128 34.10 14.12 0.30
N ALA A 129 34.48 13.38 1.34
CA ALA A 129 34.91 13.95 2.62
C ALA A 129 36.15 13.24 3.19
N ALA A 130 36.98 12.69 2.30
CA ALA A 130 38.29 12.17 2.65
C ALA A 130 39.32 12.76 1.68
N ASN A 131 40.28 13.46 2.27
CA ASN A 131 41.60 13.84 1.79
C ASN A 131 41.83 15.31 1.44
N GLU A 132 43.01 15.78 1.86
CA GLU A 132 43.61 17.13 1.81
C GLU A 132 43.30 18.03 3.02
N ASP A 133 44.11 17.88 4.08
CA ASP A 133 45.17 18.86 4.33
C ASP A 133 46.37 18.21 5.05
N THR A 134 47.53 18.47 4.47
CA THR A 134 48.87 17.92 4.72
C THR A 134 49.62 18.75 5.77
N GLU A 135 50.58 18.11 6.46
CA GLU A 135 51.81 18.60 7.14
C GLU A 135 51.97 20.14 7.30
N GLU A 136 52.36 20.70 8.44
CA GLU A 136 53.70 20.60 9.03
C GLU A 136 53.72 21.57 10.25
N GLU A 137 54.16 21.17 11.45
CA GLU A 137 54.97 22.08 12.27
C GLU A 137 55.76 21.32 13.34
N SER A 138 57.07 21.42 13.21
CA SER A 138 58.08 21.05 14.20
C SER A 138 58.97 22.28 14.43
N LYS A 139 59.42 22.45 15.68
CA LYS A 139 60.16 23.58 16.29
C LYS A 139 59.26 24.75 16.68
N GLU A 140 59.30 25.26 17.91
CA GLU A 140 60.45 25.56 18.78
C GLU A 140 60.14 25.35 20.27
#